data_AF-A0A258YZH3-F1
#
_entry.id   AF-A0A258YZH3-F1
#
_cell.length_a   1.000
_cell.length_b   1.000
_cell.length_c   1.000
_cell.angle_alpha   90.00
_cell.angle_beta   90.00
_cell.angle_gamma   90.00
#
_symmetry.space_group_name_H-M   'P 1'
#
loop_
_entity.id
_entity.type
_entity.pdbx_description
1 polymer ?
#
loop_
_entity_poly.entity_id
_entity_poly.type
_entity_poly.pdbx_seq_one_letter_code
_entity_poly.pdbx_strand_id
1 'polypeptide(L)'
;MRTRLLMAGILVLATQAQAEEGRYEALPLAGADGGKGGGRALIVDTREGHVWVWSENELLNSPNGQRRYGSGFIYQGKLRPGTQPGEIIEPQSR
;
A
#
# COMPACT_ATOMS: atom_id res chain seq x y z
N MET A 1 -18.62 26.69 30.97
CA MET A 1 -18.92 25.29 30.54
C MET A 1 -18.65 25.05 29.05
N ARG A 2 -19.08 25.92 28.14
CA ARG A 2 -18.84 25.80 26.68
C ARG A 2 -17.36 25.66 26.27
N THR A 3 -16.45 26.40 26.90
CA THR A 3 -15.01 26.36 26.58
C THR A 3 -14.35 25.02 26.92
N ARG A 4 -14.83 24.33 27.96
CA ARG A 4 -14.31 23.01 28.35
C ARG A 4 -14.75 21.91 27.37
N LEU A 5 -15.96 22.02 26.82
CA LEU A 5 -16.47 21.13 25.77
C LEU A 5 -15.72 21.31 24.44
N LEU A 6 -15.40 22.56 24.05
CA LEU A 6 -14.60 22.84 22.86
C LEU A 6 -13.18 22.28 22.96
N MET A 7 -12.52 22.43 24.13
CA MET A 7 -11.20 21.86 24.38
C MET A 7 -11.19 20.32 24.37
N ALA A 8 -12.23 19.68 24.92
CA ALA A 8 -12.38 18.23 24.85
C ALA A 8 -12.57 17.73 23.41
N GLY A 9 -13.33 18.45 22.58
CA GLY A 9 -13.53 18.13 21.17
C GLY A 9 -12.23 18.17 20.35
N ILE A 10 -11.37 19.17 20.60
CA ILE A 10 -10.07 19.31 19.94
C ILE A 10 -9.12 18.16 20.34
N LEU A 11 -9.16 17.73 21.61
CA LEU A 11 -8.31 16.64 22.10
C LEU A 11 -8.69 15.28 21.50
N VAL A 12 -9.98 15.01 21.28
CA VAL A 12 -10.45 13.77 20.65
C VAL A 12 -10.05 13.70 19.18
N LEU A 13 -10.09 14.83 18.45
CA LEU A 13 -9.69 14.89 17.05
C LEU A 13 -8.18 14.72 16.84
N ALA A 14 -7.35 15.10 17.82
CA ALA A 14 -5.89 14.95 17.73
C ALA A 14 -5.43 13.49 17.74
N THR A 15 -6.19 12.57 18.33
CA THR A 15 -5.82 11.13 18.40
C THR A 15 -5.92 10.40 17.05
N GLN A 16 -6.66 10.95 16.08
CA GLN A 16 -6.81 10.33 14.75
C GLN A 16 -5.69 10.75 13.77
N ALA A 17 -4.88 11.74 14.14
CA ALA A 17 -3.80 12.26 13.30
C ALA A 17 -2.44 11.58 13.55
N GLN A 18 -2.40 10.52 14.38
CA GLN A 18 -1.30 9.57 14.32
C GLN A 18 -1.45 8.78 13.00
N ALA A 19 -0.97 9.37 11.91
CA ALA A 19 -0.46 8.55 10.82
C ALA A 19 0.58 7.63 11.46
N GLU A 20 0.23 6.35 11.62
CA GLU A 20 1.09 5.32 12.19
C GLU A 20 2.37 5.27 11.34
N GLU A 21 3.41 5.92 11.85
CA GLU A 21 4.74 5.93 11.26
C GLU A 21 5.17 4.47 11.06
N GLY A 22 5.36 4.05 9.80
CA GLY A 22 5.75 2.67 9.46
C GLY A 22 4.63 1.68 9.16
N ARG A 23 3.34 2.08 9.06
CA ARG A 23 2.28 1.14 8.60
C ARG A 23 2.52 0.62 7.19
N TYR A 24 3.01 1.46 6.29
CA TYR A 24 3.29 1.06 4.91
C TYR A 24 4.79 1.10 4.67
N GLU A 25 5.35 -0.04 4.29
CA GLU A 25 6.75 -0.17 3.91
C GLU A 25 6.85 -0.38 2.39
N ALA A 26 7.77 0.35 1.75
CA ALA A 26 8.01 0.28 0.31
C ALA A 26 9.38 -0.35 0.04
N LEU A 27 9.36 -1.48 -0.66
CA LEU A 27 10.56 -2.23 -1.07
C LEU A 27 10.77 -2.01 -2.57
N PRO A 28 11.93 -1.50 -3.02
CA PRO A 28 12.18 -1.31 -4.44
C PRO A 28 12.18 -2.65 -5.16
N LEU A 29 11.46 -2.72 -6.27
CA LEU A 29 11.51 -3.87 -7.17
C LEU A 29 12.46 -3.54 -8.32
N ALA A 30 13.21 -4.53 -8.78
CA ALA A 30 13.98 -4.39 -10.00
C ALA A 30 13.04 -3.98 -11.15
N GLY A 31 13.46 -3.01 -11.94
CA GLY A 31 12.79 -2.66 -13.20
C GLY A 31 12.74 -3.89 -14.11
N ALA A 32 11.78 -3.92 -15.04
CA ALA A 32 11.74 -4.96 -16.07
C ALA A 32 13.07 -4.99 -16.84
N ASP A 33 13.50 -6.19 -17.24
CA ASP A 33 14.78 -6.42 -17.94
C ASP A 33 15.00 -5.42 -19.08
N GLY A 34 16.22 -4.89 -19.16
CA GLY A 34 16.63 -3.94 -20.19
C GLY A 34 16.37 -2.46 -19.88
N GLY A 35 16.10 -2.08 -18.63
CA GLY A 35 15.96 -0.68 -18.21
C GLY A 35 14.77 0.07 -18.82
N LYS A 36 13.84 -0.69 -19.44
CA LYS A 36 12.65 -0.15 -20.12
C LYS A 36 11.41 -0.07 -19.21
N GLY A 37 11.49 -0.56 -17.98
CA GLY A 37 10.48 -0.37 -16.96
C GLY A 37 10.88 0.77 -16.03
N GLY A 38 10.04 1.78 -15.89
CA GLY A 38 10.21 2.84 -14.88
C GLY A 38 10.22 2.28 -13.46
N GLY A 39 10.29 3.17 -12.47
CA GLY A 39 10.38 2.78 -11.06
C GLY A 39 9.24 1.83 -10.63
N ARG A 40 9.57 0.83 -9.81
CA ARG A 40 8.60 -0.09 -9.22
C ARG A 40 8.89 -0.31 -7.74
N ALA A 41 7.85 -0.47 -6.96
CA ALA A 41 7.96 -0.78 -5.54
C ALA A 41 6.87 -1.76 -5.11
N LEU A 42 7.22 -2.70 -4.26
CA LEU A 42 6.28 -3.49 -3.49
C LEU A 42 5.91 -2.70 -2.24
N ILE A 43 4.63 -2.55 -1.98
CA ILE A 43 4.13 -1.84 -0.80
C ILE A 43 3.41 -2.85 0.08
N VAL A 44 3.85 -2.94 1.33
CA VAL A 44 3.31 -3.85 2.33
C VAL A 44 2.67 -3.02 3.44
N ASP A 45 1.39 -3.26 3.71
CA ASP A 45 0.76 -2.88 4.96
C ASP A 45 1.27 -3.82 6.05
N THR A 46 2.15 -3.33 6.91
CA THR A 46 2.80 -4.09 7.99
C THR A 46 1.83 -4.47 9.11
N ARG A 47 0.65 -3.84 9.15
CA ARG A 47 -0.38 -4.09 10.16
C ARG A 47 -1.38 -5.14 9.71
N GLU A 48 -1.90 -4.98 8.49
CA GLU A 48 -2.97 -5.85 7.98
C GLU A 48 -2.47 -6.88 6.97
N GLY A 49 -1.25 -6.73 6.44
CA GLY A 49 -0.66 -7.65 5.47
C GLY A 49 -1.15 -7.44 4.03
N HIS A 50 -1.85 -6.34 3.74
CA HIS A 50 -2.24 -5.99 2.38
C HIS A 50 -1.04 -5.61 1.54
N VAL A 51 -1.04 -6.01 0.26
CA VAL A 51 0.09 -5.83 -0.64
C VAL A 51 -0.34 -5.20 -1.95
N TRP A 52 0.45 -4.22 -2.39
CA TRP A 52 0.33 -3.61 -3.70
C TRP A 52 1.68 -3.58 -4.41
N VAL A 53 1.63 -3.50 -5.72
CA VAL A 53 2.78 -3.06 -6.51
C VAL A 53 2.47 -1.68 -7.06
N TRP A 54 3.34 -0.72 -6.75
CA TRP A 54 3.39 0.55 -7.46
C TRP A 54 4.30 0.42 -8.68
N SER A 55 3.88 1.00 -9.79
CA SER A 55 4.73 1.16 -10.97
C SER A 55 4.53 2.53 -11.58
N GLU A 56 5.63 3.16 -11.99
CA GLU A 56 5.63 4.42 -12.72
C GLU A 56 5.05 4.31 -14.14
N ASN A 57 5.09 3.10 -14.73
CA ASN A 57 4.70 2.85 -16.12
C ASN A 57 3.69 1.70 -16.24
N GLU A 58 2.56 1.84 -15.56
CA GLU A 58 1.47 0.86 -15.57
C GLU A 58 0.44 1.19 -16.67
N LEU A 59 -0.19 0.17 -17.25
CA LEU A 59 -1.19 0.35 -18.29
C LEU A 59 -2.57 0.55 -17.68
N LEU A 60 -2.98 1.80 -17.55
CA LEU A 60 -4.20 2.22 -16.89
C LEU A 60 -5.36 2.35 -17.88
N ASN A 61 -6.55 1.93 -17.44
CA ASN A 61 -7.80 2.19 -18.15
C ASN A 61 -8.32 3.57 -17.76
N SER A 62 -8.57 4.45 -18.72
CA SER A 62 -9.23 5.73 -18.45
C SER A 62 -10.76 5.59 -18.52
N PRO A 63 -11.52 6.52 -17.90
CA PRO A 63 -12.99 6.45 -17.86
C PRO A 63 -13.66 6.41 -19.24
N ASN A 64 -12.99 6.89 -20.28
CA ASN A 64 -13.44 6.86 -21.68
C ASN A 64 -13.01 5.59 -22.45
N GLY A 65 -12.53 4.54 -21.75
CA GLY A 65 -12.14 3.25 -22.36
C GLY A 65 -10.81 3.25 -23.10
N GLN A 66 -10.09 4.37 -23.13
CA GLN A 66 -8.74 4.42 -23.68
C GLN A 66 -7.74 3.80 -22.69
N ARG A 67 -6.63 3.27 -23.21
CA ARG A 67 -5.53 2.77 -22.39
C ARG A 67 -4.38 3.76 -22.45
N ARG A 68 -3.82 4.12 -21.30
CA ARG A 68 -2.65 4.98 -21.23
C ARG A 68 -1.64 4.46 -20.22
N TYR A 69 -0.38 4.72 -20.48
CA TYR A 69 0.68 4.47 -19.51
C TYR A 69 0.74 5.58 -18.46
N GLY A 70 1.00 5.22 -17.21
CA GLY A 70 1.23 6.16 -16.12
C GLY A 70 1.43 5.48 -14.78
N SER A 71 1.61 6.27 -13.72
CA SER A 71 1.84 5.73 -12.39
C SER A 71 0.58 5.06 -11.82
N GLY A 72 0.68 3.81 -11.38
CA GLY A 72 -0.45 3.03 -10.89
C GLY A 72 -0.09 2.14 -9.70
N PHE A 73 -1.11 1.81 -8.91
CA PHE A 73 -1.04 0.79 -7.86
C PHE A 73 -1.89 -0.41 -8.27
N ILE A 74 -1.32 -1.60 -8.18
CA ILE A 74 -1.99 -2.86 -8.46
C ILE A 74 -2.08 -3.63 -7.16
N TYR A 75 -3.29 -3.91 -6.70
CA TYR A 75 -3.50 -4.74 -5.52
C TYR A 75 -3.16 -6.20 -5.81
N GLN A 76 -2.26 -6.77 -5.02
CA GLN A 76 -1.81 -8.16 -5.18
C GLN A 76 -2.56 -9.12 -4.26
N GLY A 77 -3.13 -8.62 -3.17
CA GLY A 77 -3.85 -9.43 -2.19
C GLY A 77 -3.39 -9.16 -0.77
N LYS A 78 -3.64 -10.13 0.11
CA LYS A 78 -3.31 -10.08 1.53
C LYS A 78 -2.40 -11.25 1.87
N LEU A 79 -1.25 -10.97 2.49
CA LEU A 79 -0.34 -11.97 2.99
C LEU A 79 -0.98 -12.73 4.15
N ARG A 80 -0.75 -14.04 4.18
CA ARG A 80 -1.02 -14.85 5.36
C ARG A 80 0.19 -14.73 6.30
N PRO A 81 -0.02 -14.48 7.60
CA PRO A 81 1.07 -14.58 8.57
C PRO A 81 1.71 -15.97 8.56
N GLY A 82 3.04 -16.01 8.54
CA GLY A 82 3.81 -17.22 8.81
C GLY A 82 3.86 -17.52 10.30
N THR A 83 4.29 -18.73 10.63
CA THR A 83 4.54 -19.22 12.00
C THR A 83 6.02 -19.17 12.37
N GLN A 84 6.91 -19.19 11.37
CA GLN A 84 8.36 -19.14 11.58
C GLN A 84 9.09 -18.44 10.41
N PRO A 85 10.24 -17.78 10.66
CA PRO A 85 11.08 -17.22 9.60
C PRO A 85 11.49 -18.29 8.58
N GLY A 86 11.40 -17.96 7.30
CA GLY A 86 11.73 -18.89 6.20
C GLY A 86 10.63 -19.89 5.87
N GLU A 87 9.46 -19.84 6.52
CA GLU A 87 8.29 -20.61 6.09
C GLU A 87 7.88 -20.19 4.67
N ILE A 88 7.75 -21.16 3.78
CA ILE A 88 7.16 -20.98 2.46
C ILE A 88 5.66 -21.26 2.58
N ILE A 89 4.85 -20.25 2.32
CA ILE A 89 3.39 -20.36 2.30
C ILE A 89 2.97 -20.70 0.88
N GLU A 90 2.54 -21.93 0.64
CA GLU A 90 2.03 -22.32 -0.67
C GLU A 90 0.75 -21.55 -1.01
N PRO A 91 0.59 -21.11 -2.28
CA PRO A 91 -0.65 -20.52 -2.74
C PRO A 91 -1.78 -21.56 -2.61
N GLN A 92 -2.87 -21.21 -1.94
CA GLN A 92 -4.07 -22.05 -1.99
C GLN A 92 -4.64 -21.98 -3.41
N SER A 93 -4.36 -23.02 -4.21
CA SER A 93 -5.04 -23.24 -5.49
C SER A 93 -6.54 -23.44 -5.19
N ARG A 94 -7.36 -22.53 -5.70
CA ARG A 94 -8.82 -22.62 -5.61
C ARG A 94 -9.36 -23.64 -6.60
#